data_AF-A0A964KZ44-F1
#
_entry.id   AF-A0A964KZ44-F1
#
_cell.length_a   1.000
_cell.length_b   1.000
_cell.length_c   1.000
_cell.angle_alpha   90.00
_cell.angle_beta   90.00
_cell.angle_gamma   90.00
#
_symmetry.space_group_name_H-M   'P 1'
#
loop_
_entity.id
_entity.type
_entity.pdbx_description
1 polymer ?
#
loop_
_entity_poly.entity_id
_entity_poly.type
_entity_poly.pdbx_seq_one_letter_code
_entity_poly.pdbx_strand_id
1 'polypeptide(L)'
;MKSIFHTAVVFEWNQVFCVELEFQNGNYILNSIGSYTSSINTDDVDTLLKSSDSKKIISNELSKFLSTIKCKSNHISFGLNSSMMFAESLPFEPTLNREERIEHVTWELYQHFHHEESVSYASDVFITEENNNLPFQQTITVSIRQDAISFFDDVAKSCGKELHILNVDHFGAEQSFLHNYPIEIPNSVIILNCDEETTDISILINGTSKYSASISIKDDIISRINELIIKNKISKIFIHGRGMSAQFHELLVSKVSIEVQLLDPFKSIKISKQFSSQLERIEQRHPFTSVTGLALRLPS
;
A
#
# COMPACT_ATOMS: atom_id res chain seq x y z
N MET A 1 -14.58 -11.28 23.89
CA MET A 1 -14.70 -9.94 23.26
C MET A 1 -15.58 -10.05 22.04
N LYS A 2 -16.27 -8.97 21.66
CA LYS A 2 -17.02 -8.91 20.40
C LYS A 2 -16.02 -8.97 19.24
N SER A 3 -16.34 -9.72 18.18
CA SER A 3 -15.53 -9.74 16.97
C SER A 3 -15.49 -8.35 16.32
N ILE A 4 -14.33 -7.94 15.83
CA ILE A 4 -14.14 -6.71 15.06
C ILE A 4 -13.89 -7.11 13.62
N PHE A 5 -14.67 -6.56 12.69
CA PHE A 5 -14.48 -6.79 11.25
C PHE A 5 -13.87 -5.54 10.64
N HIS A 6 -12.93 -5.71 9.71
CA HIS A 6 -12.36 -4.61 8.95
C HIS A 6 -12.27 -4.98 7.47
N THR A 7 -12.97 -4.21 6.62
CA THR A 7 -12.89 -4.33 5.16
C THR A 7 -11.78 -3.42 4.65
N ALA A 8 -10.83 -3.95 3.90
CA ALA A 8 -9.88 -3.15 3.13
C ALA A 8 -10.06 -3.40 1.64
N VAL A 9 -9.87 -2.34 0.85
CA VAL A 9 -9.93 -2.36 -0.60
C VAL A 9 -8.70 -1.66 -1.16
N VAL A 10 -8.05 -2.24 -2.17
CA VAL A 10 -6.93 -1.63 -2.89
C VAL A 10 -7.32 -1.49 -4.36
N PHE A 11 -7.04 -0.32 -4.92
CA PHE A 11 -7.19 -0.03 -6.34
C PHE A 11 -5.81 -0.02 -7.02
N GLU A 12 -5.62 -0.91 -7.98
CA GLU A 12 -4.41 -1.04 -8.81
C GLU A 12 -4.82 -0.97 -10.28
N TRP A 13 -4.62 0.19 -10.91
CA TRP A 13 -5.06 0.48 -12.27
C TRP A 13 -6.58 0.33 -12.45
N ASN A 14 -7.02 -0.74 -13.10
CA ASN A 14 -8.44 -1.10 -13.24
C ASN A 14 -8.85 -2.32 -12.40
N GLN A 15 -7.96 -2.86 -11.58
CA GLN A 15 -8.25 -4.02 -10.75
C GLN A 15 -8.48 -3.58 -9.31
N VAL A 16 -9.52 -4.13 -8.69
CA VAL A 16 -9.88 -3.84 -7.31
C VAL A 16 -9.75 -5.12 -6.50
N PHE A 17 -8.93 -5.08 -5.46
CA PHE A 17 -8.75 -6.18 -4.51
C PHE A 17 -9.45 -5.84 -3.21
N CYS A 18 -10.11 -6.83 -2.59
CA CYS A 18 -10.74 -6.67 -1.30
C CYS A 18 -10.41 -7.84 -0.37
N VAL A 19 -10.12 -7.50 0.88
CA VAL A 19 -10.00 -8.45 1.99
C VAL A 19 -10.80 -7.93 3.16
N GLU A 20 -11.56 -8.80 3.82
CA GLU A 20 -12.11 -8.54 5.13
C GLU A 20 -11.53 -9.51 6.15
N LEU A 21 -10.95 -8.96 7.22
CA LEU A 21 -10.49 -9.74 8.35
C LEU A 21 -11.44 -9.57 9.54
N GLU A 22 -11.66 -10.66 10.25
CA GLU A 22 -12.27 -10.70 11.58
C GLU A 22 -11.18 -10.86 12.63
N PHE A 23 -11.10 -9.92 13.56
CA PHE A 23 -10.29 -10.06 14.76
C PHE A 23 -11.12 -10.64 15.90
N GLN A 24 -10.76 -11.86 16.30
CA GLN A 24 -11.44 -12.57 17.38
C GLN A 24 -10.43 -13.33 18.23
N ASN A 25 -10.50 -13.12 19.55
CA ASN A 25 -9.65 -13.80 20.54
C ASN A 25 -8.15 -13.71 20.22
N GLY A 26 -7.67 -12.53 19.84
CA GLY A 26 -6.25 -12.29 19.53
C GLY A 26 -5.79 -12.82 18.18
N ASN A 27 -6.70 -13.27 17.31
CA ASN A 27 -6.35 -13.82 16.01
C ASN A 27 -7.10 -13.09 14.89
N TYR A 28 -6.41 -12.91 13.76
CA TYR A 28 -7.02 -12.49 12.52
C TYR A 28 -7.52 -13.72 11.74
N ILE A 29 -8.77 -13.64 11.30
CA ILE A 29 -9.45 -14.69 10.55
C ILE A 29 -9.92 -14.08 9.22
N LEU A 30 -9.60 -14.72 8.10
CA LEU A 30 -10.08 -14.30 6.80
C LEU A 30 -11.60 -14.52 6.70
N ASN A 31 -12.37 -13.44 6.62
CA ASN A 31 -13.84 -13.47 6.54
C ASN A 31 -14.37 -13.23 5.11
N SER A 32 -13.72 -12.41 4.30
CA SER A 32 -14.07 -12.24 2.88
C SER A 32 -12.84 -11.93 2.06
N ILE A 33 -12.83 -12.37 0.81
CA ILE A 33 -11.77 -12.09 -0.15
C ILE A 33 -12.33 -12.09 -1.57
N GLY A 34 -11.77 -11.25 -2.43
CA GLY A 34 -11.99 -11.34 -3.86
C GLY A 34 -11.40 -10.16 -4.59
N SER A 35 -11.52 -10.21 -5.91
CA SER A 35 -11.18 -9.07 -6.76
C SER A 35 -12.15 -8.97 -7.94
N TYR A 36 -12.19 -7.80 -8.56
CA TYR A 36 -12.91 -7.57 -9.81
C TYR A 36 -12.18 -6.53 -10.66
N THR A 37 -12.44 -6.57 -11.96
CA THR A 37 -11.95 -5.55 -12.91
C THR A 37 -13.01 -4.47 -13.06
N SER A 38 -12.65 -3.23 -12.73
CA SER A 38 -13.45 -2.03 -12.96
C SER A 38 -13.36 -1.59 -14.42
N SER A 39 -14.39 -0.87 -14.86
CA SER A 39 -14.33 -0.11 -16.11
C SER A 39 -13.51 1.18 -16.01
N ILE A 40 -13.13 1.60 -14.80
CA ILE A 40 -12.37 2.81 -14.52
C ILE A 40 -10.91 2.46 -14.20
N ASN A 41 -9.98 3.20 -14.82
CA ASN A 41 -8.61 3.28 -14.37
C ASN A 41 -8.52 4.32 -13.24
N THR A 42 -8.12 3.90 -12.05
CA THR A 42 -7.99 4.78 -10.89
C THR A 42 -6.68 5.54 -10.83
N ASP A 43 -5.63 5.08 -11.51
CA ASP A 43 -4.28 5.64 -11.39
C ASP A 43 -4.17 7.00 -12.13
N ASP A 44 -5.07 7.26 -13.08
CA ASP A 44 -5.27 8.60 -13.65
C ASP A 44 -6.16 9.43 -12.71
N VAL A 45 -5.54 9.99 -11.67
CA VAL A 45 -6.22 10.77 -10.62
C VAL A 45 -6.98 11.97 -11.21
N ASP A 46 -6.42 12.64 -12.22
CA ASP A 46 -7.08 13.79 -12.81
C ASP A 46 -8.38 13.43 -13.52
N THR A 47 -8.36 12.36 -14.32
CA THR A 47 -9.55 11.86 -14.99
C THR A 47 -10.54 11.29 -13.98
N LEU A 48 -10.06 10.59 -12.95
CA LEU A 48 -10.86 10.01 -11.88
C LEU A 48 -11.68 11.08 -11.14
N LEU A 49 -11.02 12.17 -10.74
CA LEU A 49 -11.63 13.20 -9.90
C LEU A 49 -12.48 14.22 -10.66
N LYS A 50 -12.20 14.47 -11.94
CA LYS A 50 -13.00 15.39 -12.78
C LYS A 50 -14.34 14.80 -13.24
N SER A 51 -14.44 13.47 -13.32
CA SER A 51 -15.61 12.77 -13.84
C SER A 51 -16.59 12.40 -12.73
N SER A 52 -17.74 13.07 -12.70
CA SER A 52 -18.86 12.70 -11.82
C SER A 52 -19.39 11.29 -12.09
N ASP A 53 -19.24 10.80 -13.33
CA ASP A 53 -19.59 9.44 -13.73
C ASP A 53 -18.64 8.41 -13.11
N SER A 54 -17.33 8.71 -13.01
CA SER A 54 -16.34 7.79 -12.42
C SER A 54 -16.68 7.46 -10.97
N LYS A 55 -17.03 8.46 -10.16
CA LYS A 55 -17.47 8.25 -8.76
C LYS A 55 -18.69 7.34 -8.70
N LYS A 56 -19.68 7.59 -9.54
CA LYS A 56 -20.92 6.79 -9.58
C LYS A 56 -20.66 5.35 -10.00
N ILE A 57 -19.80 5.15 -11.00
CA ILE A 57 -19.42 3.82 -11.49
C ILE A 57 -18.71 3.04 -10.40
N ILE A 58 -17.64 3.61 -9.81
CA ILE A 58 -16.86 2.96 -8.75
C ILE A 58 -17.74 2.63 -7.54
N SER A 59 -18.56 3.58 -7.07
CA SER A 59 -19.48 3.34 -5.95
C SER A 59 -20.44 2.19 -6.21
N ASN A 60 -21.01 2.10 -7.42
CA ASN A 60 -21.95 1.03 -7.77
C ASN A 60 -21.27 -0.33 -7.91
N GLU A 61 -20.13 -0.37 -8.60
CA GLU A 61 -19.34 -1.59 -8.77
C GLU A 61 -18.88 -2.12 -7.41
N LEU A 62 -18.31 -1.25 -6.57
CA LEU A 62 -17.81 -1.62 -5.25
C LEU A 62 -18.95 -2.07 -4.32
N SER A 63 -20.06 -1.33 -4.24
CA SER A 63 -21.20 -1.68 -3.39
C SER A 63 -21.79 -3.05 -3.74
N LYS A 64 -21.96 -3.33 -5.05
CA LYS A 64 -22.39 -4.64 -5.55
C LYS A 64 -21.38 -5.73 -5.21
N PHE A 65 -20.09 -5.44 -5.36
CA PHE A 65 -19.02 -6.39 -5.10
C PHE A 65 -18.92 -6.75 -3.61
N LEU A 66 -18.89 -5.76 -2.71
CA LEU A 66 -18.86 -5.96 -1.25
C LEU A 66 -20.05 -6.80 -0.76
N SER A 67 -21.24 -6.57 -1.35
CA SER A 67 -22.42 -7.39 -1.08
C SER A 67 -22.25 -8.84 -1.55
N THR A 68 -21.61 -9.03 -2.72
CA THR A 68 -21.37 -10.35 -3.33
C THR A 68 -20.40 -11.19 -2.49
N ILE A 69 -19.31 -10.58 -2.02
CA ILE A 69 -18.32 -11.26 -1.15
C ILE A 69 -18.72 -11.22 0.34
N LYS A 70 -19.89 -10.66 0.66
CA LYS A 70 -20.54 -10.67 1.98
C LYS A 70 -19.70 -10.01 3.09
N CYS A 71 -19.08 -8.88 2.78
CA CYS A 71 -18.36 -8.09 3.80
C CYS A 71 -19.34 -7.59 4.87
N LYS A 72 -18.95 -7.69 6.15
CA LYS A 72 -19.76 -7.38 7.32
C LYS A 72 -19.36 -6.10 8.05
N SER A 73 -18.14 -5.59 7.84
CA SER A 73 -17.66 -4.41 8.55
C SER A 73 -18.50 -3.18 8.22
N ASN A 74 -18.65 -2.26 9.18
CA ASN A 74 -19.16 -0.91 8.89
C ASN A 74 -18.04 0.03 8.47
N HIS A 75 -16.78 -0.35 8.66
CA HIS A 75 -15.61 0.44 8.30
C HIS A 75 -14.96 -0.10 7.04
N ILE A 76 -14.45 0.81 6.22
CA ILE A 76 -13.68 0.49 5.02
C ILE A 76 -12.39 1.31 4.99
N SER A 77 -11.29 0.67 4.65
CA SER A 77 -10.04 1.36 4.32
C SER A 77 -9.71 1.19 2.85
N PHE A 78 -9.13 2.23 2.26
CA PHE A 78 -8.67 2.23 0.87
C PHE A 78 -7.16 2.33 0.81
N GLY A 79 -6.53 1.45 0.03
CA GLY A 79 -5.16 1.58 -0.41
C GLY A 79 -5.13 2.07 -1.85
N LEU A 80 -4.33 3.10 -2.09
CA LEU A 80 -4.18 3.72 -3.40
C LEU A 80 -2.77 3.50 -3.91
N ASN A 81 -2.65 3.36 -5.22
CA ASN A 81 -1.36 3.27 -5.89
C ASN A 81 -0.48 4.48 -5.56
N SER A 82 0.83 4.27 -5.44
CA SER A 82 1.81 5.32 -5.17
C SER A 82 1.75 6.46 -6.19
N SER A 83 1.34 6.21 -7.45
CA SER A 83 1.13 7.26 -8.46
C SER A 83 0.03 8.27 -8.11
N MET A 84 -0.90 7.91 -7.22
CA MET A 84 -1.96 8.80 -6.74
C MET A 84 -1.53 9.69 -5.58
N MET A 85 -0.35 9.45 -5.02
CA MET A 85 0.18 10.14 -3.85
C MET A 85 1.62 10.61 -4.13
N PHE A 86 2.10 11.56 -3.36
CA PHE A 86 3.53 11.85 -3.29
C PHE A 86 4.09 11.11 -2.09
N ALA A 87 4.81 10.01 -2.31
CA ALA A 87 5.36 9.15 -1.27
C ALA A 87 6.89 9.03 -1.40
N GLU A 88 7.62 9.98 -0.81
CA GLU A 88 9.06 10.14 -1.03
C GLU A 88 9.87 10.22 0.27
N SER A 89 11.10 9.72 0.19
CA SER A 89 12.05 9.80 1.29
C SER A 89 12.83 11.12 1.21
N LEU A 90 12.62 12.01 2.19
CA LEU A 90 13.19 13.36 2.18
C LEU A 90 14.06 13.64 3.41
N PRO A 91 15.16 14.41 3.28
CA PRO A 91 15.96 14.84 4.42
C PRO A 91 15.35 16.08 5.07
N PHE A 92 15.20 16.08 6.39
CA PHE A 92 14.68 17.21 7.17
C PHE A 92 15.68 17.66 8.23
N GLU A 93 15.64 18.94 8.61
CA GLU A 93 16.35 19.38 9.81
C GLU A 93 15.68 18.77 11.07
N PRO A 94 16.45 18.24 12.05
CA PRO A 94 15.88 17.56 13.22
C PRO A 94 15.01 18.44 14.13
N THR A 95 15.26 19.76 14.12
CA THR A 95 14.63 20.74 15.00
C THR A 95 13.23 21.14 14.57
N LEU A 96 12.85 20.87 13.31
CA LEU A 96 11.55 21.27 12.76
C LEU A 96 10.42 20.59 13.50
N ASN A 97 9.43 21.36 13.92
CA ASN A 97 8.19 20.85 14.49
C ASN A 97 7.26 20.30 13.39
N ARG A 98 6.11 19.72 13.77
CA ARG A 98 5.20 19.10 12.79
C ARG A 98 4.68 20.09 11.75
N GLU A 99 4.31 21.30 12.15
CA GLU A 99 3.75 22.32 11.23
C GLU A 99 4.81 22.76 10.23
N GLU A 100 6.02 23.07 10.70
CA GLU A 100 7.16 23.44 9.86
C GLU A 100 7.53 22.34 8.86
N ARG A 101 7.48 21.06 9.28
CA ARG A 101 7.71 19.94 8.36
C ARG A 101 6.65 19.88 7.26
N ILE A 102 5.38 20.11 7.60
CA ILE A 102 4.29 20.10 6.61
C ILE A 102 4.43 21.28 5.64
N GLU A 103 4.86 22.45 6.11
CA GLU A 103 5.18 23.59 5.24
C GLU A 103 6.33 23.27 4.27
N HIS A 104 7.40 22.64 4.75
CA HIS A 104 8.51 22.18 3.90
C HIS A 104 8.01 21.19 2.86
N VAL A 105 7.26 20.16 3.25
CA VAL A 105 6.66 19.20 2.30
C VAL A 105 5.83 19.93 1.24
N THR A 106 5.01 20.88 1.67
CA THR A 106 4.15 21.66 0.76
C THR A 106 5.00 22.43 -0.26
N TRP A 107 6.12 23.00 0.18
CA TRP A 107 7.07 23.66 -0.71
C TRP A 107 7.71 22.70 -1.72
N GLU A 108 8.13 21.51 -1.29
CA GLU A 108 8.70 20.47 -2.17
C GLU A 108 7.69 20.01 -3.23
N LEU A 109 6.42 19.81 -2.83
CA LEU A 109 5.34 19.48 -3.77
C LEU A 109 5.19 20.54 -4.86
N TYR A 110 5.27 21.83 -4.53
CA TYR A 110 5.19 22.90 -5.53
C TYR A 110 6.35 22.90 -6.51
N GLN A 111 7.55 22.49 -6.06
CA GLN A 111 8.69 22.32 -6.96
C GLN A 111 8.51 21.10 -7.88
N HIS A 112 7.95 20.01 -7.36
CA HIS A 112 7.78 18.77 -8.10
C HIS A 112 6.66 18.84 -9.14
N PHE A 113 5.50 19.40 -8.79
CA PHE A 113 4.29 19.40 -9.64
C PHE A 113 4.10 20.67 -10.47
N HIS A 114 5.07 21.59 -10.51
CA HIS A 114 5.04 22.84 -11.30
C HIS A 114 3.68 23.61 -11.26
N HIS A 115 3.49 24.49 -10.26
CA HIS A 115 2.45 25.54 -10.25
C HIS A 115 0.97 25.11 -10.44
N GLU A 116 0.53 23.97 -9.90
CA GLU A 116 -0.91 23.78 -9.64
C GLU A 116 -1.32 24.48 -8.32
N GLU A 117 -1.28 25.82 -8.29
CA GLU A 117 -1.63 26.62 -7.11
C GLU A 117 -3.05 26.35 -6.56
N SER A 118 -3.94 25.75 -7.37
CA SER A 118 -5.32 25.43 -6.98
C SER A 118 -5.50 24.06 -6.30
N VAL A 119 -4.45 23.23 -6.19
CA VAL A 119 -4.58 21.88 -5.61
C VAL A 119 -4.09 21.88 -4.17
N SER A 120 -4.98 21.49 -3.25
CA SER A 120 -4.68 21.37 -1.83
C SER A 120 -4.30 19.94 -1.48
N TYR A 121 -3.22 19.78 -0.71
CA TYR A 121 -2.72 18.49 -0.26
C TYR A 121 -2.92 18.33 1.25
N ALA A 122 -3.18 17.11 1.69
CA ALA A 122 -2.97 16.68 3.05
C ALA A 122 -1.69 15.87 3.10
N SER A 123 -0.82 16.16 4.07
CA SER A 123 0.49 15.53 4.18
C SER A 123 0.68 14.93 5.57
N ASP A 124 1.43 13.85 5.63
CA ASP A 124 1.98 13.29 6.86
C ASP A 124 3.46 12.96 6.70
N VAL A 125 4.19 13.04 7.81
CA VAL A 125 5.66 12.88 7.80
C VAL A 125 6.06 11.90 8.89
N PHE A 126 6.67 10.80 8.46
CA PHE A 126 7.18 9.74 9.33
C PHE A 126 8.69 9.86 9.46
N ILE A 127 9.17 10.03 10.69
CA ILE A 127 10.61 10.05 10.98
C ILE A 127 11.09 8.60 11.00
N THR A 128 12.05 8.26 10.14
CA THR A 128 12.56 6.88 10.01
C THR A 128 13.56 6.53 11.11
N GLU A 129 14.31 7.53 11.61
CA GLU A 129 15.27 7.45 12.70
C GLU A 129 15.33 8.76 13.49
N GLU A 130 15.12 8.68 14.80
CA GLU A 130 15.38 9.80 15.70
C GLU A 130 16.88 9.85 16.01
N ASN A 131 17.59 10.76 15.36
CA ASN A 131 18.99 11.04 15.69
C ASN A 131 19.29 12.54 15.59
N ASN A 132 19.09 13.24 16.70
CA ASN A 132 19.28 14.69 16.81
C ASN A 132 20.75 15.14 16.67
N ASN A 133 21.71 14.20 16.58
CA ASN A 133 23.12 14.51 16.39
C ASN A 133 23.52 14.57 14.91
N LEU A 134 22.62 14.18 13.99
CA LEU A 134 22.87 14.27 12.56
C LEU A 134 22.44 15.64 12.02
N PRO A 135 23.09 16.14 10.95
CA PRO A 135 22.72 17.41 10.31
C PRO A 135 21.32 17.36 9.67
N PHE A 136 20.80 16.16 9.42
CA PHE A 136 19.45 15.91 8.92
C PHE A 136 18.93 14.58 9.47
N GLN A 137 17.61 14.47 9.58
CA GLN A 137 16.88 13.23 9.81
C GLN A 137 16.24 12.77 8.50
N GLN A 138 16.28 11.46 8.25
CA GLN A 138 15.59 10.87 7.10
C GLN A 138 14.12 10.69 7.45
N THR A 139 13.24 11.20 6.59
CA THR A 139 11.79 11.01 6.71
C THR A 139 11.23 10.24 5.52
N ILE A 140 10.04 9.68 5.71
CA ILE A 140 9.14 9.27 4.65
C ILE A 140 7.95 10.23 4.71
N THR A 141 7.75 10.96 3.62
CA THR A 141 6.66 11.91 3.47
C THR A 141 5.59 11.29 2.59
N VAL A 142 4.33 11.43 2.98
CA VAL A 142 3.18 11.04 2.15
C VAL A 142 2.25 12.23 2.01
N SER A 143 1.91 12.58 0.78
CA SER A 143 0.94 13.64 0.48
C SER A 143 -0.11 13.18 -0.52
N ILE A 144 -1.36 13.57 -0.28
CA ILE A 144 -2.49 13.26 -1.15
C ILE A 144 -3.36 14.49 -1.34
N ARG A 145 -3.95 14.63 -2.52
CA ARG A 145 -4.88 15.72 -2.83
C ARG A 145 -6.15 15.61 -1.96
N GLN A 146 -6.62 16.72 -1.41
CA GLN A 146 -7.81 16.73 -0.54
C GLN A 146 -9.11 16.35 -1.27
N ASP A 147 -9.20 16.61 -2.57
CA ASP A 147 -10.32 16.18 -3.40
C ASP A 147 -10.33 14.65 -3.61
N ALA A 148 -9.17 14.00 -3.67
CA ALA A 148 -9.07 12.54 -3.64
C ALA A 148 -9.58 11.95 -2.32
N ILE A 149 -9.22 12.57 -1.17
CA ILE A 149 -9.75 12.16 0.14
C ILE A 149 -11.28 12.24 0.14
N SER A 150 -11.82 13.37 -0.33
CA SER A 150 -13.27 13.61 -0.41
C SER A 150 -13.95 12.61 -1.34
N PHE A 151 -13.32 12.26 -2.47
CA PHE A 151 -13.81 11.26 -3.41
C PHE A 151 -13.96 9.89 -2.75
N PHE A 152 -12.92 9.39 -2.07
CA PHE A 152 -12.96 8.06 -1.46
C PHE A 152 -13.88 8.02 -0.22
N ASP A 153 -14.01 9.12 0.51
CA ASP A 153 -15.01 9.26 1.58
C ASP A 153 -16.45 9.15 1.03
N ASP A 154 -16.74 9.81 -0.08
CA ASP A 154 -18.03 9.68 -0.76
C ASP A 154 -18.29 8.26 -1.29
N VAL A 155 -17.25 7.57 -1.79
CA VAL A 155 -17.34 6.18 -2.24
C VAL A 155 -17.65 5.26 -1.05
N ALA A 156 -16.99 5.43 0.09
CA ALA A 156 -17.29 4.68 1.32
C ALA A 156 -18.75 4.88 1.75
N LYS A 157 -19.20 6.14 1.84
CA LYS A 157 -20.58 6.49 2.22
C LYS A 157 -21.61 5.90 1.26
N SER A 158 -21.32 5.90 -0.05
CA SER A 158 -22.19 5.29 -1.08
C SER A 158 -22.31 3.78 -0.92
N CYS A 159 -21.31 3.13 -0.33
CA CYS A 159 -21.34 1.71 0.03
C CYS A 159 -21.98 1.45 1.41
N GLY A 160 -22.47 2.48 2.11
CA GLY A 160 -23.00 2.37 3.46
C GLY A 160 -21.91 2.09 4.51
N LYS A 161 -20.68 2.48 4.24
CA LYS A 161 -19.50 2.26 5.10
C LYS A 161 -18.93 3.61 5.58
N GLU A 162 -18.18 3.57 6.67
CA GLU A 162 -17.39 4.68 7.17
C GLU A 162 -15.93 4.53 6.72
N LEU A 163 -15.36 5.57 6.11
CA LEU A 163 -13.95 5.57 5.75
C LEU A 163 -13.09 5.58 7.02
N HIS A 164 -12.23 4.57 7.18
CA HIS A 164 -11.34 4.45 8.32
C HIS A 164 -9.93 4.97 8.02
N ILE A 165 -9.30 4.47 6.95
CA ILE A 165 -7.93 4.83 6.56
C ILE A 165 -7.88 4.97 5.04
N LEU A 166 -7.17 6.00 4.58
CA LEU A 166 -6.64 6.09 3.22
C LEU A 166 -5.12 5.90 3.31
N ASN A 167 -4.56 4.94 2.59
CA ASN A 167 -3.15 4.57 2.69
C ASN A 167 -2.50 4.41 1.31
N VAL A 168 -1.19 4.52 1.23
CA VAL A 168 -0.45 3.98 0.07
C VAL A 168 -0.51 2.45 0.16
N ASP A 169 -0.83 1.80 -0.94
CA ASP A 169 -0.90 0.34 -1.05
C ASP A 169 0.40 -0.36 -0.62
N HIS A 170 1.56 0.18 -1.03
CA HIS A 170 2.88 -0.34 -0.71
C HIS A 170 3.13 -0.44 0.81
N PHE A 171 2.69 0.56 1.58
CA PHE A 171 2.76 0.48 3.05
C PHE A 171 1.79 -0.53 3.64
N GLY A 172 0.67 -0.81 2.94
CA GLY A 172 -0.15 -1.99 3.25
C GLY A 172 0.65 -3.28 3.13
N ALA A 173 1.49 -3.42 2.11
CA ALA A 173 2.31 -4.61 1.95
C ALA A 173 3.38 -4.76 3.03
N GLU A 174 3.99 -3.66 3.49
CA GLU A 174 4.86 -3.69 4.66
C GLU A 174 4.14 -4.24 5.90
N GLN A 175 2.92 -3.78 6.19
CA GLN A 175 2.14 -4.28 7.32
C GLN A 175 1.81 -5.77 7.19
N SER A 176 1.51 -6.22 5.97
CA SER A 176 1.30 -7.64 5.69
C SER A 176 2.57 -8.46 5.95
N PHE A 177 3.74 -7.97 5.52
CA PHE A 177 5.03 -8.59 5.79
C PHE A 177 5.32 -8.69 7.29
N LEU A 178 5.19 -7.58 8.03
CA LEU A 178 5.46 -7.52 9.47
C LEU A 178 4.61 -8.53 10.26
N HIS A 179 3.36 -8.75 9.84
CA HIS A 179 2.49 -9.73 10.47
C HIS A 179 2.83 -11.19 10.11
N ASN A 180 3.10 -11.44 8.82
CA ASN A 180 3.22 -12.79 8.28
C ASN A 180 4.63 -13.39 8.42
N TYR A 181 5.65 -12.55 8.60
CA TYR A 181 7.07 -12.94 8.58
C TYR A 181 7.84 -12.42 9.81
N PRO A 182 7.39 -12.68 11.05
CA PRO A 182 8.02 -12.12 12.25
C PRO A 182 9.48 -12.55 12.45
N ILE A 183 9.89 -13.69 11.89
CA ILE A 183 11.27 -14.19 11.95
C ILE A 183 12.23 -13.36 11.09
N GLU A 184 11.72 -12.74 10.03
CA GLU A 184 12.52 -11.94 9.08
C GLU A 184 12.67 -10.48 9.55
N ILE A 185 11.86 -10.05 10.52
CA ILE A 185 11.84 -8.67 11.06
C ILE A 185 13.23 -8.19 11.51
N PRO A 186 14.05 -8.97 12.26
CA PRO A 186 15.35 -8.50 12.72
C PRO A 186 16.38 -8.30 11.60
N ASN A 187 16.07 -8.68 10.36
CA ASN A 187 16.96 -8.53 9.21
C ASN A 187 16.70 -7.20 8.50
N SER A 188 17.61 -6.85 7.58
CA SER A 188 17.34 -5.83 6.57
C SER A 188 16.77 -6.49 5.32
N VAL A 189 15.58 -6.06 4.89
CA VAL A 189 14.84 -6.65 3.77
C VAL A 189 14.36 -5.56 2.82
N ILE A 190 14.15 -5.93 1.56
CA ILE A 190 13.40 -5.12 0.59
C ILE A 190 11.98 -5.67 0.49
N ILE A 191 10.98 -4.78 0.51
CA ILE A 191 9.63 -5.05 -0.01
C ILE A 191 9.52 -4.39 -1.38
N LEU A 192 9.14 -5.17 -2.37
CA LEU A 192 9.06 -4.76 -3.78
C LEU A 192 7.62 -4.95 -4.28
N ASN A 193 6.96 -3.86 -4.62
CA ASN A 193 5.71 -3.90 -5.38
C ASN A 193 6.04 -3.80 -6.88
N CYS A 194 5.45 -4.65 -7.71
CA CYS A 194 5.57 -4.53 -9.16
C CYS A 194 4.19 -4.36 -9.78
N ASP A 195 3.97 -3.18 -10.34
CA ASP A 195 2.77 -2.81 -11.09
C ASP A 195 3.07 -2.74 -12.59
N GLU A 196 2.16 -2.17 -13.39
CA GLU A 196 2.31 -2.09 -14.84
C GLU A 196 3.34 -1.06 -15.32
N GLU A 197 3.47 0.06 -14.61
CA GLU A 197 4.31 1.19 -15.04
C GLU A 197 5.41 1.56 -14.04
N THR A 198 5.17 1.26 -12.76
CA THR A 198 6.05 1.60 -11.64
C THR A 198 6.35 0.38 -10.78
N THR A 199 7.41 0.50 -10.00
CA THR A 199 7.82 -0.46 -9.00
C THR A 199 8.13 0.32 -7.73
N ASP A 200 7.37 0.04 -6.67
CA ASP A 200 7.61 0.65 -5.37
C ASP A 200 8.58 -0.21 -4.58
N ILE A 201 9.56 0.43 -3.98
CA ILE A 201 10.58 -0.22 -3.17
C ILE A 201 10.55 0.40 -1.79
N SER A 202 10.51 -0.45 -0.76
CA SER A 202 10.89 -0.04 0.57
C SER A 202 11.97 -0.92 1.18
N ILE A 203 12.77 -0.32 2.05
CA ILE A 203 13.79 -1.02 2.84
C ILE A 203 13.37 -1.00 4.29
N LEU A 204 13.18 -2.18 4.85
CA LEU A 204 12.88 -2.35 6.26
C LEU A 204 14.16 -2.80 6.97
N ILE A 205 14.50 -2.14 8.06
CA ILE A 205 15.58 -2.53 8.96
C ILE A 205 14.98 -2.72 10.35
N ASN A 206 15.10 -3.93 10.91
CA ASN A 206 14.48 -4.27 12.19
C ASN A 206 12.96 -4.01 12.20
N GLY A 207 12.28 -4.29 11.09
CA GLY A 207 10.84 -4.07 10.91
C GLY A 207 10.39 -2.61 10.79
N THR A 208 11.32 -1.66 10.68
CA THR A 208 11.00 -0.24 10.49
C THR A 208 11.38 0.19 9.07
N SER A 209 10.48 0.86 8.37
CA SER A 209 10.76 1.41 7.04
C SER A 209 11.78 2.56 7.14
N LYS A 210 12.87 2.44 6.36
CA LYS A 210 14.00 3.39 6.34
C LYS A 210 14.16 4.11 5.01
N TYR A 211 13.54 3.57 3.98
CA TYR A 211 13.59 4.10 2.63
C TYR A 211 12.33 3.66 1.91
N SER A 212 11.74 4.56 1.14
CA SER A 212 10.65 4.32 0.22
C SER A 212 10.88 5.16 -1.04
N ALA A 213 10.67 4.56 -2.20
CA ALA A 213 10.69 5.26 -3.49
C ALA A 213 9.85 4.52 -4.52
N SER A 214 9.30 5.27 -5.47
CA SER A 214 8.68 4.71 -6.67
C SER A 214 9.65 4.86 -7.85
N ILE A 215 9.84 3.79 -8.63
CA ILE A 215 10.77 3.76 -9.76
C ILE A 215 10.00 3.35 -11.01
N SER A 216 10.21 4.04 -12.13
CA SER A 216 9.60 3.63 -13.39
C SER A 216 10.20 2.31 -13.87
N ILE A 217 9.36 1.41 -14.41
CA ILE A 217 9.82 0.15 -15.00
C ILE A 217 10.73 0.39 -16.23
N LYS A 218 10.70 1.59 -16.80
CA LYS A 218 11.59 2.00 -17.90
C LYS A 218 13.03 2.25 -17.46
N ASP A 219 13.24 2.50 -16.16
CA ASP A 219 14.57 2.68 -15.59
C ASP A 219 15.25 1.32 -15.36
N ASP A 220 16.57 1.33 -15.16
CA ASP A 220 17.33 0.11 -14.86
C ASP A 220 17.10 -0.35 -13.41
N ILE A 221 15.92 -0.97 -13.21
CA ILE A 221 15.44 -1.44 -11.91
C ILE A 221 16.39 -2.47 -11.28
N ILE A 222 17.02 -3.31 -12.09
CA ILE A 222 17.95 -4.35 -11.61
C ILE A 222 19.21 -3.73 -11.04
N SER A 223 19.82 -2.77 -11.76
CA SER A 223 20.98 -2.05 -11.25
C SER A 223 20.65 -1.28 -9.98
N ARG A 224 19.47 -0.64 -9.92
CA ARG A 224 19.01 0.09 -8.74
C ARG A 224 18.81 -0.83 -7.53
N ILE A 225 18.17 -1.99 -7.70
CA ILE A 225 18.00 -2.98 -6.64
C ILE A 225 19.37 -3.46 -6.13
N ASN A 226 20.32 -3.78 -7.02
CA ASN A 226 21.66 -4.22 -6.62
C ASN A 226 22.43 -3.15 -5.84
N GLU A 227 22.31 -1.87 -6.20
CA GLU A 227 22.87 -0.75 -5.42
C GLU A 227 22.30 -0.73 -4.00
N LEU A 228 20.97 -0.84 -3.87
CA LEU A 228 20.29 -0.83 -2.58
C LEU A 228 20.68 -2.04 -1.72
N ILE A 229 20.83 -3.22 -2.33
CA ILE A 229 21.29 -4.46 -1.66
C ILE A 229 22.63 -4.24 -0.99
N ILE A 230 23.61 -3.75 -1.75
CA ILE A 230 24.98 -3.56 -1.28
C ILE A 230 25.02 -2.46 -0.20
N LYS A 231 24.39 -1.32 -0.47
CA LYS A 231 24.44 -0.15 0.42
C LYS A 231 23.83 -0.43 1.79
N ASN A 232 22.72 -1.17 1.83
CA ASN A 232 21.94 -1.37 3.06
C ASN A 232 22.11 -2.76 3.68
N LYS A 233 22.99 -3.60 3.10
CA LYS A 233 23.22 -4.99 3.55
C LYS A 233 21.93 -5.80 3.58
N ILE A 234 21.15 -5.70 2.51
CA ILE A 234 19.87 -6.41 2.37
C ILE A 234 20.12 -7.92 2.36
N SER A 235 19.34 -8.63 3.16
CA SER A 235 19.41 -10.08 3.29
C SER A 235 18.47 -10.83 2.33
N LYS A 236 17.32 -10.20 1.99
CA LYS A 236 16.24 -10.84 1.25
C LYS A 236 15.33 -9.82 0.58
N ILE A 237 14.75 -10.19 -0.57
CA ILE A 237 13.72 -9.43 -1.27
C ILE A 237 12.40 -10.17 -1.15
N PHE A 238 11.37 -9.45 -0.70
CA PHE A 238 9.99 -9.89 -0.72
C PHE A 238 9.23 -9.15 -1.80
N ILE A 239 8.44 -9.87 -2.60
CA ILE A 239 7.78 -9.30 -3.77
C ILE A 239 6.27 -9.53 -3.74
N HIS A 240 5.52 -8.53 -4.19
CA HIS A 240 4.09 -8.59 -4.45
C HIS A 240 3.70 -7.76 -5.68
N GLY A 241 2.40 -7.50 -5.84
CA GLY A 241 1.85 -6.67 -6.92
C GLY A 241 1.29 -7.49 -8.06
N ARG A 242 0.38 -6.88 -8.83
CA ARG A 242 -0.30 -7.49 -9.97
C ARG A 242 0.58 -7.60 -11.22
N GLY A 243 1.49 -6.63 -11.40
CA GLY A 243 2.45 -6.60 -12.50
C GLY A 243 3.55 -7.68 -12.40
N MET A 244 3.59 -8.44 -11.31
CA MET A 244 4.55 -9.52 -11.09
C MET A 244 4.32 -10.72 -12.01
N SER A 245 4.95 -10.68 -13.19
CA SER A 245 4.99 -11.81 -14.12
C SER A 245 6.03 -12.85 -13.71
N ALA A 246 5.81 -14.12 -14.09
CA ALA A 246 6.80 -15.18 -13.90
C ALA A 246 8.15 -14.84 -14.56
N GLN A 247 8.12 -14.18 -15.72
CA GLN A 247 9.33 -13.75 -16.44
C GLN A 247 10.13 -12.70 -15.66
N PHE A 248 9.45 -11.71 -15.07
CA PHE A 248 10.11 -10.70 -14.25
C PHE A 248 10.69 -11.31 -12.97
N HIS A 249 9.95 -12.22 -12.32
CA HIS A 249 10.46 -12.96 -11.17
C HIS A 249 11.72 -13.76 -11.51
N GLU A 250 11.71 -14.53 -12.60
CA GLU A 250 12.89 -15.28 -13.08
C GLU A 250 14.07 -14.35 -13.42
N LEU A 251 13.80 -13.22 -14.08
CA LEU A 251 14.81 -12.22 -14.38
C LEU A 251 15.46 -11.72 -13.09
N LEU A 252 14.66 -11.30 -12.12
CA LEU A 252 15.16 -10.75 -10.87
C LEU A 252 15.98 -11.78 -10.10
N VAL A 253 15.47 -13.01 -9.93
CA VAL A 253 16.20 -14.15 -9.33
C VAL A 253 17.54 -14.40 -10.02
N SER A 254 17.60 -14.31 -11.36
CA SER A 254 18.82 -14.57 -12.11
C SER A 254 19.87 -13.44 -12.02
N LYS A 255 19.45 -12.24 -11.58
CA LYS A 255 20.27 -11.01 -11.61
C LYS A 255 20.65 -10.47 -10.24
N VAL A 256 20.00 -10.91 -9.16
CA VAL A 256 20.33 -10.51 -7.79
C VAL A 256 20.99 -11.67 -7.05
N SER A 257 21.90 -11.34 -6.12
CA SER A 257 22.70 -12.34 -5.39
C SER A 257 22.04 -12.86 -4.11
N ILE A 258 20.82 -12.42 -3.80
CA ILE A 258 20.11 -12.73 -2.55
C ILE A 258 18.81 -13.45 -2.84
N GLU A 259 18.23 -14.07 -1.80
CA GLU A 259 16.95 -14.76 -1.94
C GLU A 259 15.84 -13.77 -2.32
N VAL A 260 15.01 -14.20 -3.27
CA VAL A 260 13.83 -13.49 -3.73
C VAL A 260 12.61 -14.37 -3.44
N GLN A 261 11.62 -13.83 -2.74
CA GLN A 261 10.45 -14.57 -2.30
C GLN A 261 9.16 -13.79 -2.58
N LEU A 262 8.17 -14.45 -3.19
CA LEU A 262 6.80 -13.93 -3.25
C LEU A 262 6.16 -13.91 -1.85
N LEU A 263 5.49 -12.82 -1.51
CA LEU A 263 4.73 -12.70 -0.26
C LEU A 263 3.48 -13.58 -0.31
N ASP A 264 3.28 -14.37 0.75
CA ASP A 264 2.01 -15.00 1.07
C ASP A 264 1.33 -14.17 2.18
N PRO A 265 0.31 -13.37 1.84
CA PRO A 265 -0.34 -12.51 2.81
C PRO A 265 -1.19 -13.25 3.84
N PHE A 266 -1.40 -14.56 3.66
CA PHE A 266 -2.23 -15.36 4.56
C PHE A 266 -1.41 -16.32 5.44
N LYS A 267 -0.08 -16.21 5.42
CA LYS A 267 0.83 -17.14 6.12
C LYS A 267 0.53 -17.30 7.61
N SER A 268 0.20 -16.21 8.31
CA SER A 268 -0.16 -16.18 9.73
C SER A 268 -1.66 -15.93 9.97
N ILE A 269 -2.46 -15.80 8.91
CA ILE A 269 -3.90 -15.51 9.01
C ILE A 269 -4.69 -16.81 9.07
N LYS A 270 -5.63 -16.91 10.02
CA LYS A 270 -6.49 -18.09 10.11
C LYS A 270 -7.51 -18.09 8.98
N ILE A 271 -7.61 -19.21 8.28
CA ILE A 271 -8.60 -19.39 7.22
C ILE A 271 -9.71 -20.28 7.76
N SER A 272 -10.95 -19.80 7.74
CA SER A 272 -12.08 -20.61 8.16
C SER A 272 -12.34 -21.73 7.13
N LYS A 273 -12.88 -22.87 7.57
CA LYS A 273 -13.16 -24.00 6.66
C LYS A 273 -14.07 -23.62 5.49
N GLN A 274 -14.97 -22.65 5.69
CA GLN A 274 -15.85 -22.15 4.65
C GLN A 274 -15.11 -21.41 3.52
N PHE A 275 -13.94 -20.83 3.82
CA PHE A 275 -13.13 -20.06 2.87
C PHE A 275 -11.96 -20.85 2.28
N SER A 276 -11.62 -22.01 2.84
CA SER A 276 -10.54 -22.87 2.32
C SER A 276 -10.68 -23.13 0.81
N SER A 277 -11.86 -23.54 0.35
CA SER A 277 -12.14 -23.78 -1.07
C SER A 277 -12.20 -22.52 -1.93
N GLN A 278 -12.41 -21.33 -1.33
CA GLN A 278 -12.34 -20.07 -2.07
C GLN A 278 -10.90 -19.62 -2.25
N LEU A 279 -10.08 -19.76 -1.20
CA LEU A 279 -8.66 -19.45 -1.25
C LEU A 279 -7.89 -20.40 -2.19
N GLU A 280 -8.29 -21.68 -2.26
CA GLU A 280 -7.73 -22.64 -3.22
C GLU A 280 -7.95 -22.25 -4.69
N ARG A 281 -8.96 -21.43 -4.98
CA ARG A 281 -9.25 -20.92 -6.33
C ARG A 281 -8.45 -19.66 -6.68
N ILE A 282 -7.75 -19.08 -5.70
CA ILE A 282 -6.86 -17.94 -5.92
C ILE A 282 -5.49 -18.50 -6.29
N GLU A 283 -5.22 -18.55 -7.59
CA GLU A 283 -3.96 -19.08 -8.15
C GLU A 283 -2.75 -18.29 -7.66
N GLN A 284 -2.88 -16.96 -7.56
CA GLN A 284 -1.83 -16.06 -7.09
C GLN A 284 -2.30 -15.28 -5.87
N ARG A 285 -1.60 -15.46 -4.75
CA ARG A 285 -1.93 -14.79 -3.48
C ARG A 285 -1.23 -13.45 -3.30
N HIS A 286 -0.05 -13.28 -3.90
CA HIS A 286 0.76 -12.06 -3.73
C HIS A 286 0.04 -10.76 -4.13
N PRO A 287 -0.91 -10.69 -5.08
CA PRO A 287 -1.64 -9.45 -5.34
C PRO A 287 -2.52 -9.01 -4.17
N PHE A 288 -2.88 -9.91 -3.25
CA PHE A 288 -3.65 -9.56 -2.06
C PHE A 288 -2.78 -9.00 -0.91
N THR A 289 -1.48 -8.80 -1.12
CA THR A 289 -0.55 -8.43 -0.05
C THR A 289 -0.87 -7.07 0.55
N SER A 290 -0.96 -6.04 -0.30
CA SER A 290 -1.25 -4.67 0.10
C SER A 290 -2.58 -4.57 0.85
N VAL A 291 -3.65 -5.14 0.27
CA VAL A 291 -5.00 -5.09 0.86
C VAL A 291 -5.10 -5.86 2.16
N THR A 292 -4.35 -6.96 2.30
CA THR A 292 -4.36 -7.74 3.54
C THR A 292 -3.71 -6.97 4.68
N GLY A 293 -2.56 -6.34 4.44
CA GLY A 293 -1.92 -5.55 5.49
C GLY A 293 -2.69 -4.29 5.86
N LEU A 294 -3.43 -3.71 4.91
CA LEU A 294 -4.41 -2.66 5.23
C LEU A 294 -5.55 -3.19 6.11
N ALA A 295 -6.08 -4.38 5.83
CA ALA A 295 -7.14 -5.01 6.64
C ALA A 295 -6.69 -5.31 8.09
N LEU A 296 -5.38 -5.50 8.34
CA LEU A 296 -4.83 -5.69 9.68
C LEU A 296 -4.94 -4.43 10.56
N ARG A 297 -5.07 -3.24 9.96
CA ARG A 297 -5.19 -1.95 10.67
C ARG A 297 -6.63 -1.73 11.13
N LEU A 298 -7.03 -2.48 12.17
CA LEU A 298 -8.40 -2.48 12.69
C LEU A 298 -8.87 -1.07 13.09
N PRO A 299 -10.17 -0.76 12.90
CA PRO A 299 -10.76 0.46 13.44
C PRO A 299 -10.69 0.46 14.96
N SER A 300 -10.30 1.61 15.52
CA SER A 300 -10.22 1.88 16.96
C SER A 300 -11.58 2.00 17.61
#